data_AF-A0A2G5VHS8-F1
#
_entry.id   AF-A0A2G5VHS8-F1
#
_cell.length_a   1.000
_cell.length_b   1.000
_cell.length_c   1.000
_cell.angle_alpha   90.00
_cell.angle_beta   90.00
_cell.angle_gamma   90.00
#
_symmetry.space_group_name_H-M   'P 1'
#
loop_
_entity.id
_entity.type
_entity.pdbx_description
1 polymer ?
#
loop_
_entity_poly.entity_id
_entity_poly.type
_entity_poly.pdbx_seq_one_letter_code
_entity_poly.pdbx_strand_id
1 'polypeptide(L)'
;MESKPVSFCGLKAILTYMEPSFRFNLALKISSLRKAEKSAPLIIKRLELRDNCLVINTTEYSMRVYRQCQADPGLLNGEVDGDSDEFGFKISIDESLQPGDLKLTHDGSERRHIYGFRYDCPDKMGLLPCDHRIRLYVSGSMSQFPYTNMKMYHLMRRLLTIFFGNRNGEWTINKMSIKDKVLRWPLDGRKPIVRKIKIGHWSSYQMDAFQSIIDTSVPLTSLKTTGRISNHPFLKNVEHLIIYNDMKIIFQGDLLSIQVPNVTIKTPSAAIDHYLQSLVFKFMERTRHIGVRFSICASSKINLKRINHPAMLEKSKSCVKLAMGNAAVVVVRYRRTHSRTWLTIETVPKKK
;
A
#
# COMPACT_ATOMS: atom_id res chain seq x y z
N MET A 1 -32.68 -40.44 -7.21
CA MET A 1 -31.26 -40.34 -7.62
C MET A 1 -30.44 -40.07 -6.39
N GLU A 2 -29.51 -40.95 -6.03
CA GLU A 2 -28.56 -40.65 -4.95
C GLU A 2 -27.53 -39.63 -5.43
N SER A 3 -27.46 -38.47 -4.78
CA SER A 3 -26.49 -37.43 -5.10
C SER A 3 -25.10 -37.86 -4.61
N LYS A 4 -24.26 -38.39 -5.51
CA LYS A 4 -22.86 -38.71 -5.19
C LYS A 4 -22.16 -37.45 -4.65
N PRO A 5 -21.55 -37.50 -3.44
CA PRO A 5 -20.88 -36.34 -2.88
C PRO A 5 -19.69 -35.92 -3.74
N VAL A 6 -19.51 -34.61 -3.92
CA VAL A 6 -18.43 -34.05 -4.73
C VAL A 6 -17.08 -34.41 -4.09
N SER A 7 -16.16 -34.98 -4.86
CA SER A 7 -14.82 -35.34 -4.38
C SER A 7 -14.04 -34.09 -3.95
N PHE A 8 -13.09 -34.24 -3.02
CA PHE A 8 -12.28 -33.12 -2.52
C PHE A 8 -11.56 -32.35 -3.65
N CYS A 9 -11.07 -33.07 -4.66
CA CYS A 9 -10.45 -32.47 -5.85
C CYS A 9 -11.46 -31.70 -6.72
N GLY A 10 -12.65 -32.25 -6.95
CA GLY A 10 -13.72 -31.55 -7.69
C GLY A 10 -14.20 -30.29 -6.97
N LEU A 11 -14.37 -30.36 -5.65
CA LEU A 11 -14.70 -29.22 -4.80
C LEU A 11 -13.62 -28.13 -4.85
N LYS A 12 -12.34 -28.52 -4.78
CA LYS A 12 -11.20 -27.60 -4.91
C LYS A 12 -11.19 -26.88 -6.26
N ALA A 13 -11.49 -27.58 -7.36
CA ALA A 13 -11.60 -27.00 -8.69
C ALA A 13 -12.74 -25.96 -8.73
N ILE A 14 -13.95 -26.32 -8.28
CA ILE A 14 -15.11 -25.41 -8.23
C ILE A 14 -14.80 -24.14 -7.41
N LEU A 15 -14.22 -24.28 -6.21
CA LEU A 15 -13.85 -23.17 -5.33
C LEU A 15 -12.78 -22.22 -5.92
N THR A 16 -12.02 -22.68 -6.92
CA THR A 16 -11.00 -21.87 -7.62
C THR A 16 -11.65 -20.85 -8.56
N TYR A 17 -12.80 -21.17 -9.15
CA TYR A 17 -13.53 -20.28 -10.07
C TYR A 17 -14.59 -19.41 -9.38
N MET A 18 -14.91 -19.67 -8.11
CA MET A 18 -15.84 -18.86 -7.32
C MET A 18 -15.27 -17.49 -6.95
N GLU A 19 -16.16 -16.49 -6.84
CA GLU A 19 -15.81 -15.17 -6.34
C GLU A 19 -15.32 -15.26 -4.87
N PRO A 20 -14.17 -14.64 -4.52
CA PRO A 20 -13.59 -14.67 -3.18
C PRO A 20 -14.53 -14.36 -2.00
N SER A 21 -15.31 -13.28 -2.02
CA SER A 21 -16.25 -12.99 -0.93
C SER A 21 -17.39 -14.01 -0.85
N PHE A 22 -17.91 -14.48 -1.99
CA PHE A 22 -18.92 -15.53 -2.02
C PHE A 22 -18.41 -16.83 -1.36
N ARG A 23 -17.21 -17.29 -1.75
CA ARG A 23 -16.67 -18.55 -1.23
C ARG A 23 -16.25 -18.45 0.26
N PHE A 24 -15.83 -17.27 0.73
CA PHE A 24 -15.58 -17.04 2.16
C PHE A 24 -16.87 -17.12 2.98
N ASN A 25 -17.97 -16.52 2.49
CA ASN A 25 -19.29 -16.62 3.11
C ASN A 25 -19.80 -18.09 3.12
N LEU A 26 -19.57 -18.82 2.02
CA LEU A 26 -19.92 -20.24 1.91
C LEU A 26 -19.16 -21.09 2.94
N ALA A 27 -17.84 -20.92 3.08
CA ALA A 27 -17.01 -21.65 4.05
C ALA A 27 -17.25 -21.20 5.51
N LEU A 28 -17.72 -19.97 5.74
CA LEU A 28 -18.19 -19.52 7.04
C LEU A 28 -19.44 -20.32 7.47
N LYS A 29 -20.45 -20.38 6.60
CA LYS A 29 -21.73 -21.08 6.84
C LYS A 29 -21.60 -22.59 6.85
N ILE A 30 -20.74 -23.16 6.01
CA ILE A 30 -20.57 -24.61 5.85
C ILE A 30 -19.15 -25.01 6.28
N SER A 31 -19.01 -25.40 7.54
CA SER A 31 -17.72 -25.66 8.20
C SER A 31 -16.89 -26.76 7.52
N SER A 32 -17.54 -27.79 6.96
CA SER A 32 -16.88 -28.89 6.24
C SER A 32 -16.13 -28.43 4.98
N LEU A 33 -16.52 -27.31 4.36
CA LEU A 33 -15.86 -26.77 3.16
C LEU A 33 -14.58 -25.99 3.48
N ARG A 34 -14.34 -25.59 4.74
CA ARG A 34 -13.21 -24.73 5.14
C ARG A 34 -11.85 -25.30 4.72
N LYS A 35 -11.62 -26.60 4.94
CA LYS A 35 -10.35 -27.26 4.56
C LYS A 35 -10.14 -27.23 3.04
N ALA A 36 -11.18 -27.44 2.25
CA ALA A 36 -11.12 -27.36 0.79
C ALA A 36 -10.83 -25.91 0.34
N GLU A 37 -11.57 -24.93 0.86
CA GLU A 37 -11.44 -23.49 0.55
C GLU A 37 -10.03 -22.95 0.87
N LYS A 38 -9.45 -23.35 2.00
CA LYS A 38 -8.09 -22.99 2.41
C LYS A 38 -6.99 -23.69 1.60
N SER A 39 -7.29 -24.83 0.97
CA SER A 39 -6.40 -25.54 0.06
C SER A 39 -6.53 -25.09 -1.40
N ALA A 40 -7.66 -24.49 -1.77
CA ALA A 40 -7.96 -24.03 -3.11
C ALA A 40 -7.18 -22.75 -3.44
N PRO A 41 -6.65 -22.64 -4.68
CA PRO A 41 -6.06 -21.40 -5.15
C PRO A 41 -7.00 -20.19 -4.99
N LEU A 42 -6.42 -19.01 -4.80
CA LEU A 42 -7.16 -17.76 -4.60
C LEU A 42 -6.53 -16.63 -5.41
N ILE A 43 -7.34 -15.97 -6.23
CA ILE A 43 -6.93 -14.78 -7.00
C ILE A 43 -7.78 -13.60 -6.55
N ILE A 44 -7.16 -12.65 -5.85
CA ILE A 44 -7.78 -11.39 -5.46
C ILE A 44 -7.38 -10.33 -6.48
N LYS A 45 -8.35 -9.77 -7.21
CA LYS A 45 -8.14 -8.69 -8.20
C LYS A 45 -7.75 -7.38 -7.51
N ARG A 46 -8.36 -7.10 -6.35
CA ARG A 46 -8.13 -5.89 -5.53
C ARG A 46 -8.30 -6.24 -4.06
N LEU A 47 -7.29 -5.94 -3.25
CA LEU A 47 -7.38 -5.89 -1.79
C LEU A 47 -7.14 -4.46 -1.35
N GLU A 48 -8.07 -3.84 -0.62
CA GLU A 48 -7.81 -2.58 0.09
C GLU A 48 -8.00 -2.76 1.58
N LEU A 49 -7.02 -2.33 2.36
CA LEU A 49 -7.06 -2.26 3.81
C LEU A 49 -7.12 -0.78 4.22
N ARG A 50 -8.05 -0.47 5.14
CA ARG A 50 -8.19 0.80 5.86
C ARG A 50 -8.53 0.48 7.32
N ASP A 51 -8.21 1.36 8.26
CA ASP A 51 -8.40 1.13 9.71
C ASP A 51 -9.80 0.60 10.09
N ASN A 52 -10.86 1.08 9.42
CA ASN A 52 -12.26 0.68 9.64
C ASN A 52 -12.89 -0.14 8.49
N CYS A 53 -12.14 -0.50 7.44
CA CYS A 53 -12.73 -1.06 6.22
C CYS A 53 -11.78 -1.97 5.43
N LEU A 54 -12.31 -3.13 5.04
CA LEU A 54 -11.64 -4.12 4.18
C LEU A 54 -12.41 -4.28 2.87
N VAL A 55 -11.72 -4.13 1.72
CA VAL A 55 -12.32 -4.35 0.39
C VAL A 55 -11.66 -5.54 -0.28
N ILE A 56 -12.46 -6.54 -0.67
CA ILE A 56 -12.04 -7.70 -1.45
C ILE A 56 -12.77 -7.67 -2.79
N ASN A 57 -12.02 -7.49 -3.87
CA ASN A 57 -12.53 -7.23 -5.22
C ASN A 57 -13.48 -6.02 -5.29
N THR A 58 -14.78 -6.30 -5.25
CA THR A 58 -15.91 -5.36 -5.30
C THR A 58 -16.69 -5.34 -3.98
N THR A 59 -16.44 -6.28 -3.08
CA THR A 59 -17.13 -6.42 -1.80
C THR A 59 -16.41 -5.58 -0.74
N GLU A 60 -17.14 -4.66 -0.13
CA GLU A 60 -16.67 -3.83 0.98
C GLU A 60 -17.24 -4.36 2.30
N TYR A 61 -16.35 -4.56 3.27
CA TYR A 61 -16.62 -4.92 4.65
C TYR A 61 -16.26 -3.70 5.50
N SER A 62 -17.23 -2.82 5.73
CA SER A 62 -17.04 -1.56 6.46
C SER A 62 -17.53 -1.69 7.89
N MET A 63 -16.77 -1.20 8.86
CA MET A 63 -17.09 -1.29 10.28
C MET A 63 -17.20 0.11 10.87
N ARG A 64 -18.17 0.29 11.76
CA ARG A 64 -18.38 1.52 12.52
C ARG A 64 -18.70 1.17 13.96
N VAL A 65 -18.26 2.00 14.89
CA VAL A 65 -18.68 1.92 16.29
C VAL A 65 -19.88 2.86 16.45
N TYR A 66 -21.04 2.29 16.78
CA TYR A 66 -22.19 3.06 17.22
C TYR A 66 -22.07 3.27 18.73
N ARG A 67 -22.10 4.53 19.17
CA ARG A 67 -22.06 4.92 20.58
C ARG A 67 -23.33 5.65 21.01
N GLN A 68 -23.77 5.35 22.22
CA GLN A 68 -24.89 6.00 22.90
C GLN A 68 -24.48 6.37 24.34
N CYS A 69 -23.99 7.58 24.50
CA CYS A 69 -23.59 8.19 25.77
C CYS A 69 -24.80 8.83 26.46
N GLN A 70 -24.85 8.69 27.80
CA GLN A 70 -25.95 9.23 28.63
C GLN A 70 -25.67 10.66 29.10
N ALA A 71 -24.43 10.98 29.46
CA ALA A 71 -23.96 12.34 29.60
C ALA A 71 -23.49 12.84 28.23
N ASP A 72 -23.77 14.12 27.91
CA ASP A 72 -23.29 14.77 26.69
C ASP A 72 -22.20 15.81 27.01
N PRO A 73 -20.92 15.39 27.14
CA PRO A 73 -19.78 16.31 27.25
C PRO A 73 -19.37 16.87 25.87
N GLY A 74 -20.33 17.11 24.97
CA GLY A 74 -20.09 17.46 23.56
C GLY A 74 -19.80 16.25 22.66
N LEU A 75 -20.24 15.05 23.06
CA LEU A 75 -20.01 13.81 22.32
C LEU A 75 -21.28 13.37 21.61
N LEU A 76 -21.41 13.76 20.35
CA LEU A 76 -22.51 13.33 19.48
C LEU A 76 -22.67 11.81 19.47
N ASN A 77 -23.88 11.36 19.80
CA ASN A 77 -24.34 9.98 19.65
C ASN A 77 -24.45 9.61 18.17
N GLY A 78 -24.17 8.34 17.85
CA GLY A 78 -24.16 7.88 16.45
C GLY A 78 -22.93 7.05 16.11
N GLU A 79 -22.59 7.02 14.82
CA GLU A 79 -21.52 6.17 14.29
C GLU A 79 -20.20 6.90 14.12
N VAL A 80 -19.12 6.32 14.65
CA VAL A 80 -17.75 6.82 14.52
C VAL A 80 -16.84 5.80 13.82
N ASP A 81 -15.81 6.32 13.15
CA ASP A 81 -14.87 5.55 12.31
C ASP A 81 -13.69 4.92 13.09
N GLY A 82 -13.78 4.82 14.42
CA GLY A 82 -12.70 4.34 15.28
C GLY A 82 -13.19 3.76 16.59
N ASP A 83 -12.32 3.00 17.25
CA ASP A 83 -12.60 2.46 18.59
C ASP A 83 -12.55 3.54 19.67
N SER A 84 -13.51 3.47 20.60
CA SER A 84 -13.65 4.34 21.76
C SER A 84 -13.41 3.61 23.09
N ASP A 85 -12.99 4.35 24.11
CA ASP A 85 -12.99 3.91 25.51
C ASP A 85 -14.43 3.83 26.05
N GLU A 86 -14.58 3.40 27.30
CA GLU A 86 -15.90 3.23 27.92
C GLU A 86 -16.72 4.53 28.02
N PHE A 87 -16.07 5.69 27.96
CA PHE A 87 -16.70 7.03 27.99
C PHE A 87 -16.87 7.64 26.58
N GLY A 88 -16.58 6.89 25.52
CA GLY A 88 -16.80 7.33 24.14
C GLY A 88 -15.63 8.08 23.48
N PHE A 89 -14.51 8.31 24.19
CA PHE A 89 -13.33 8.97 23.64
C PHE A 89 -12.49 8.01 22.80
N LYS A 90 -11.90 8.50 21.70
CA LYS A 90 -11.13 7.67 20.77
C LYS A 90 -9.88 7.07 21.44
N ILE A 91 -9.70 5.76 21.32
CA ILE A 91 -8.52 5.03 21.80
C ILE A 91 -7.30 5.37 20.93
N SER A 92 -6.13 5.54 21.56
CA SER A 92 -4.88 5.79 20.83
C SER A 92 -4.42 4.56 20.05
N ILE A 93 -3.53 4.76 19.06
CA ILE A 93 -3.01 3.66 18.25
C ILE A 93 -2.24 2.68 19.14
N ASP A 94 -1.42 3.20 20.05
CA ASP A 94 -0.51 2.41 20.89
C ASP A 94 -1.27 1.59 21.95
N GLU A 95 -2.37 2.11 22.51
CA GLU A 95 -3.32 1.35 23.35
C GLU A 95 -4.03 0.23 22.58
N SER A 96 -4.13 0.31 21.25
CA SER A 96 -4.79 -0.69 20.39
C SER A 96 -3.86 -1.79 19.87
N LEU A 97 -2.54 -1.69 20.11
CA LEU A 97 -1.56 -2.65 19.59
C LEU A 97 -1.66 -4.00 20.31
N GLN A 98 -1.65 -5.08 19.53
CA GLN A 98 -1.63 -6.45 20.03
C GLN A 98 -0.35 -7.20 19.63
N PRO A 99 0.02 -8.28 20.33
CA PRO A 99 1.05 -9.19 19.86
C PRO A 99 0.75 -9.71 18.45
N GLY A 100 1.71 -9.50 17.54
CA GLY A 100 1.63 -9.82 16.11
C GLY A 100 1.16 -8.68 15.20
N ASP A 101 0.73 -7.53 15.75
CA ASP A 101 0.34 -6.36 14.95
C ASP A 101 1.56 -5.64 14.35
N LEU A 102 1.42 -5.17 13.11
CA LEU A 102 2.48 -4.45 12.38
C LEU A 102 2.15 -2.96 12.29
N LYS A 103 2.82 -2.11 13.08
CA LYS A 103 2.72 -0.64 12.98
C LYS A 103 3.34 -0.18 11.65
N LEU A 104 2.60 0.58 10.86
CA LEU A 104 3.00 1.01 9.49
C LEU A 104 3.48 2.46 9.42
N THR A 105 3.23 3.25 10.47
CA THR A 105 3.53 4.70 10.51
C THR A 105 4.36 5.05 11.73
N HIS A 106 5.41 5.87 11.54
CA HIS A 106 6.10 6.51 12.66
C HIS A 106 5.18 7.57 13.29
N ASP A 107 4.92 7.46 14.58
CA ASP A 107 4.01 8.36 15.32
C ASP A 107 4.66 9.70 15.70
N GLY A 108 5.46 10.26 14.79
CA GLY A 108 6.15 11.54 15.01
C GLY A 108 5.27 12.75 14.69
N SER A 109 4.11 12.55 14.07
CA SER A 109 3.19 13.63 13.72
C SER A 109 1.77 13.14 13.34
N GLU A 110 1.03 12.60 14.31
CA GLU A 110 -0.17 13.38 14.63
C GLU A 110 0.33 14.73 15.13
N ARG A 111 0.49 15.69 14.19
CA ARG A 111 0.34 17.09 14.55
C ARG A 111 -0.96 17.10 15.31
N ARG A 112 -0.92 17.41 16.62
CA ARG A 112 -2.09 17.92 17.33
C ARG A 112 -2.67 18.94 16.37
N HIS A 113 -3.80 18.63 15.76
CA HIS A 113 -4.39 19.58 14.83
C HIS A 113 -4.87 20.70 15.73
N ILE A 114 -4.07 21.77 15.80
CA ILE A 114 -4.42 23.05 16.41
C ILE A 114 -5.42 23.72 15.46
N TYR A 115 -6.54 23.04 15.24
CA TYR A 115 -7.84 23.65 15.11
C TYR A 115 -8.43 23.54 16.50
N GLY A 116 -8.64 24.67 17.16
CA GLY A 116 -9.18 24.70 18.51
C GLY A 116 -10.51 23.94 18.53
N PHE A 117 -10.58 22.89 19.35
CA PHE A 117 -10.80 23.09 20.78
C PHE A 117 -9.82 22.25 21.58
N ARG A 118 -9.17 22.90 22.55
CA ARG A 118 -8.72 22.22 23.76
C ARG A 118 -9.98 21.92 24.55
N TYR A 119 -10.66 20.83 24.20
CA TYR A 119 -11.40 20.10 25.21
C TYR A 119 -10.32 19.56 26.16
N ASP A 120 -10.01 20.34 27.19
CA ASP A 120 -9.55 19.74 28.43
C ASP A 120 -10.58 18.67 28.73
N CYS A 121 -10.17 17.39 28.63
CA CYS A 121 -11.09 16.29 28.85
C CYS A 121 -11.64 16.49 30.27
N PRO A 122 -12.96 16.68 30.45
CA PRO A 122 -13.50 16.82 31.79
C PRO A 122 -13.04 15.60 32.58
N ASP A 123 -12.56 15.82 33.80
CA ASP A 123 -11.99 14.76 34.63
C ASP A 123 -12.91 13.54 34.58
N LYS A 124 -12.36 12.37 34.24
CA LYS A 124 -13.18 11.16 34.02
C LYS A 124 -13.99 10.76 35.27
N MET A 125 -13.67 11.36 36.43
CA MET A 125 -14.51 11.41 37.63
C MET A 125 -15.89 12.04 37.36
N GLY A 126 -16.88 11.20 37.04
CA GLY A 126 -18.29 11.58 36.97
C GLY A 126 -18.97 11.31 35.62
N LEU A 127 -18.22 10.88 34.59
CA LEU A 127 -18.82 10.49 33.32
C LEU A 127 -19.49 9.12 33.42
N LEU A 128 -20.73 9.02 32.94
CA LEU A 128 -21.42 7.74 32.78
C LEU A 128 -20.89 7.01 31.53
N PRO A 129 -20.66 5.67 31.58
CA PRO A 129 -20.25 4.90 30.41
C PRO A 129 -21.26 4.98 29.27
N CYS A 130 -20.78 4.92 28.03
CA CYS A 130 -21.64 4.86 26.85
C CYS A 130 -21.95 3.40 26.46
N ASP A 131 -23.18 3.11 26.03
CA ASP A 131 -23.45 1.85 25.32
C ASP A 131 -22.78 1.89 23.95
N HIS A 132 -21.95 0.88 23.67
CA HIS A 132 -21.16 0.78 22.45
C HIS A 132 -21.52 -0.51 21.71
N ARG A 133 -21.66 -0.40 20.39
CA ARG A 133 -22.00 -1.52 19.50
C ARG A 133 -21.20 -1.43 18.22
N ILE A 134 -20.64 -2.55 17.75
CA ILE A 134 -20.03 -2.58 16.42
C ILE A 134 -21.09 -2.87 15.39
N ARG A 135 -21.13 -2.09 14.31
CA ARG A 135 -21.92 -2.37 13.11
C ARG A 135 -20.98 -2.72 11.97
N LEU A 136 -21.17 -3.91 11.40
CA LEU A 136 -20.50 -4.39 10.20
C LEU A 136 -21.47 -4.27 9.02
N TYR A 137 -21.04 -3.57 7.99
CA TYR A 137 -21.75 -3.37 6.74
C TYR A 137 -21.10 -4.21 5.64
N VAL A 138 -21.87 -5.09 5.00
CA VAL A 138 -21.43 -5.91 3.86
C VAL A 138 -22.53 -5.93 2.82
N SER A 139 -22.25 -5.45 1.60
CA SER A 139 -23.19 -5.49 0.47
C SER A 139 -24.61 -4.96 0.79
N GLY A 140 -24.69 -3.87 1.56
CA GLY A 140 -25.96 -3.26 1.99
C GLY A 140 -26.63 -3.91 3.21
N SER A 141 -26.17 -5.09 3.64
CA SER A 141 -26.62 -5.71 4.90
C SER A 141 -25.82 -5.15 6.09
N MET A 142 -26.50 -4.89 7.21
CA MET A 142 -25.89 -4.49 8.48
C MET A 142 -26.01 -5.63 9.49
N SER A 143 -24.93 -5.90 10.24
CA SER A 143 -24.91 -6.82 11.38
C SER A 143 -24.32 -6.12 12.60
N GLN A 144 -24.96 -6.26 13.75
CA GLN A 144 -24.56 -5.57 14.98
C GLN A 144 -24.01 -6.56 16.02
N PHE A 145 -22.93 -6.18 16.69
CA PHE A 145 -22.21 -6.99 17.68
C PHE A 145 -21.95 -6.20 18.98
N PRO A 146 -21.88 -6.86 20.14
CA PRO A 146 -21.53 -6.22 21.41
C PRO A 146 -20.07 -5.74 21.38
N TYR A 147 -19.83 -4.53 21.89
CA TYR A 147 -18.49 -3.92 21.92
C TYR A 147 -17.63 -4.36 23.11
N THR A 148 -18.25 -4.67 24.25
CA THR A 148 -17.59 -5.00 25.53
C THR A 148 -16.48 -6.04 25.43
N ASN A 149 -16.68 -7.08 24.62
CA ASN A 149 -15.69 -8.16 24.40
C ASN A 149 -15.06 -8.14 22.99
N MET A 150 -15.37 -7.13 22.16
CA MET A 150 -14.89 -7.05 20.78
C MET A 150 -14.86 -5.59 20.33
N LYS A 151 -13.65 -5.02 20.21
CA LYS A 151 -13.39 -3.73 19.55
C LYS A 151 -13.29 -3.92 18.02
N MET A 152 -13.42 -2.85 17.24
CA MET A 152 -13.36 -2.86 15.78
C MET A 152 -12.05 -3.47 15.28
N TYR A 153 -10.92 -3.16 15.92
CA TYR A 153 -9.65 -3.80 15.57
C TYR A 153 -9.62 -5.32 15.84
N HIS A 154 -10.33 -5.82 16.88
CA HIS A 154 -10.52 -7.27 17.09
C HIS A 154 -11.36 -7.89 15.96
N LEU A 155 -12.41 -7.21 15.51
CA LEU A 155 -13.24 -7.68 14.39
C LEU A 155 -12.44 -7.69 13.08
N MET A 156 -11.66 -6.65 12.78
CA MET A 156 -10.78 -6.60 11.60
C MET A 156 -9.78 -7.77 11.61
N ARG A 157 -9.09 -8.00 12.73
CA ARG A 157 -8.18 -9.14 12.89
C ARG A 157 -8.90 -10.48 12.65
N ARG A 158 -10.10 -10.67 13.24
CA ARG A 158 -10.94 -11.86 13.03
C ARG A 158 -11.32 -12.04 11.55
N LEU A 159 -11.75 -11.00 10.85
CA LEU A 159 -12.10 -11.06 9.42
C LEU A 159 -10.88 -11.45 8.56
N LEU A 160 -9.72 -10.84 8.79
CA LEU A 160 -8.48 -11.17 8.08
C LEU A 160 -8.05 -12.63 8.35
N THR A 161 -8.13 -13.12 9.58
CA THR A 161 -7.87 -14.53 9.91
C THR A 161 -8.89 -15.46 9.24
N ILE A 162 -10.19 -15.14 9.29
CA ILE A 162 -11.26 -15.91 8.63
C ILE A 162 -11.00 -16.04 7.13
N PHE A 163 -10.65 -14.95 6.45
CA PHE A 163 -10.43 -14.97 5.00
C PHE A 163 -9.09 -15.61 4.64
N PHE A 164 -7.99 -15.19 5.27
CA PHE A 164 -6.63 -15.49 4.82
C PHE A 164 -5.82 -16.45 5.69
N GLY A 165 -6.07 -16.48 7.01
CA GLY A 165 -5.35 -17.38 7.94
C GLY A 165 -5.53 -18.86 7.61
N ASN A 166 -4.54 -19.68 7.97
CA ASN A 166 -4.46 -21.12 7.74
C ASN A 166 -4.64 -21.53 6.25
N ARG A 167 -4.34 -20.62 5.31
CA ARG A 167 -4.36 -20.92 3.87
C ARG A 167 -3.07 -21.63 3.47
N ASN A 168 -3.21 -22.86 2.96
CA ASN A 168 -2.09 -23.65 2.43
C ASN A 168 -2.06 -23.64 0.89
N GLY A 169 -3.19 -23.32 0.24
CA GLY A 169 -3.25 -23.11 -1.21
C GLY A 169 -2.45 -21.87 -1.64
N GLU A 170 -1.91 -21.92 -2.86
CA GLU A 170 -1.29 -20.74 -3.47
C GLU A 170 -2.31 -19.61 -3.64
N TRP A 171 -1.90 -18.37 -3.39
CA TRP A 171 -2.79 -17.23 -3.61
C TRP A 171 -2.06 -15.98 -4.06
N THR A 172 -2.72 -15.25 -4.96
CA THR A 172 -2.19 -14.06 -5.63
C THR A 172 -3.09 -12.85 -5.37
N ILE A 173 -2.48 -11.71 -5.05
CA ILE A 173 -3.14 -10.41 -4.94
C ILE A 173 -2.62 -9.52 -6.09
N ASN A 174 -3.48 -9.26 -7.08
CA ASN A 174 -3.12 -8.50 -8.28
C ASN A 174 -2.88 -7.01 -7.99
N LYS A 175 -3.60 -6.46 -7.01
CA LYS A 175 -3.46 -5.08 -6.55
C LYS A 175 -3.81 -4.99 -5.06
N MET A 176 -2.81 -4.75 -4.23
CA MET A 176 -2.97 -4.45 -2.81
C MET A 176 -2.89 -2.93 -2.61
N SER A 177 -3.77 -2.36 -1.78
CA SER A 177 -3.66 -0.98 -1.30
C SER A 177 -3.78 -0.99 0.21
N ILE A 178 -2.82 -0.39 0.90
CA ILE A 178 -2.84 -0.34 2.37
C ILE A 178 -2.83 1.12 2.78
N LYS A 179 -3.79 1.48 3.63
CA LYS A 179 -3.92 2.81 4.26
C LYS A 179 -3.91 2.75 5.78
N ASP A 180 -3.98 1.55 6.35
CA ASP A 180 -3.97 1.29 7.80
C ASP A 180 -2.77 1.95 8.46
N LYS A 181 -2.97 2.40 9.70
CA LYS A 181 -1.85 2.73 10.60
C LYS A 181 -1.26 1.47 11.25
N VAL A 182 -2.09 0.45 11.50
CA VAL A 182 -1.70 -0.83 12.11
C VAL A 182 -2.33 -1.99 11.34
N LEU A 183 -1.47 -2.83 10.77
CA LEU A 183 -1.88 -3.99 10.00
C LEU A 183 -1.93 -5.25 10.87
N ARG A 184 -3.10 -5.87 10.95
CA ARG A 184 -3.40 -7.04 11.80
C ARG A 184 -3.47 -8.33 10.97
N TRP A 185 -2.36 -8.65 10.31
CA TRP A 185 -2.27 -9.71 9.32
C TRP A 185 -2.13 -11.11 9.96
N PRO A 186 -2.84 -12.15 9.48
CA PRO A 186 -2.63 -13.52 9.97
C PRO A 186 -1.23 -14.03 9.59
N LEU A 187 -0.49 -14.52 10.59
CA LEU A 187 0.87 -15.04 10.44
C LEU A 187 0.90 -16.53 10.02
N ASP A 188 -0.26 -17.18 10.11
CA ASP A 188 -0.50 -18.61 9.88
C ASP A 188 -0.83 -18.92 8.40
N GLY A 189 -0.09 -19.89 7.83
CA GLY A 189 -0.27 -20.36 6.45
C GLY A 189 0.76 -19.79 5.47
N ARG A 190 0.46 -19.91 4.17
CA ARG A 190 1.34 -19.47 3.07
C ARG A 190 1.16 -17.97 2.80
N LYS A 191 2.26 -17.24 2.66
CA LYS A 191 2.24 -15.82 2.26
C LYS A 191 1.68 -15.64 0.83
N PRO A 192 0.92 -14.57 0.54
CA PRO A 192 0.44 -14.26 -0.80
C PRO A 192 1.55 -13.79 -1.74
N ILE A 193 1.42 -14.13 -3.01
CA ILE A 193 2.16 -13.50 -4.10
C ILE A 193 1.47 -12.17 -4.44
N VAL A 194 2.12 -11.03 -4.20
CA VAL A 194 1.54 -9.70 -4.48
C VAL A 194 2.17 -9.13 -5.76
N ARG A 195 1.34 -8.74 -6.74
CA ARG A 195 1.83 -8.20 -8.03
C ARG A 195 2.00 -6.69 -8.04
N LYS A 196 1.11 -5.95 -7.38
CA LYS A 196 1.13 -4.47 -7.38
C LYS A 196 0.70 -3.93 -6.02
N ILE A 197 1.51 -3.06 -5.42
CA ILE A 197 1.20 -2.38 -4.16
C ILE A 197 0.96 -0.89 -4.41
N LYS A 198 -0.04 -0.32 -3.72
CA LYS A 198 -0.22 1.13 -3.57
C LYS A 198 -0.25 1.50 -2.09
N ILE A 199 0.73 2.29 -1.67
CA ILE A 199 0.73 2.98 -0.38
C ILE A 199 0.41 4.46 -0.57
N GLY A 200 0.17 5.14 0.56
CA GLY A 200 0.14 6.60 0.63
C GLY A 200 1.56 7.16 0.68
N HIS A 201 1.86 7.87 1.77
CA HIS A 201 3.21 8.34 2.05
C HIS A 201 4.14 7.17 2.40
N TRP A 202 5.37 7.27 1.89
CA TRP A 202 6.47 6.35 2.17
C TRP A 202 6.78 6.28 3.67
N SER A 203 6.98 5.07 4.17
CA SER A 203 7.41 4.74 5.53
C SER A 203 8.30 3.50 5.48
N SER A 204 9.41 3.47 6.21
CA SER A 204 10.26 2.27 6.32
C SER A 204 9.47 1.10 6.91
N TYR A 205 8.71 1.36 7.98
CA TYR A 205 7.83 0.40 8.65
C TYR A 205 6.86 -0.33 7.70
N GLN A 206 6.38 0.34 6.63
CA GLN A 206 5.57 -0.33 5.60
C GLN A 206 6.37 -1.37 4.82
N MET A 207 7.64 -1.08 4.51
CA MET A 207 8.50 -2.01 3.77
C MET A 207 8.89 -3.23 4.63
N ASP A 208 9.18 -3.01 5.91
CA ASP A 208 9.42 -4.09 6.90
C ASP A 208 8.19 -5.00 7.04
N ALA A 209 6.99 -4.39 7.13
CA ALA A 209 5.73 -5.13 7.14
C ALA A 209 5.52 -5.92 5.83
N PHE A 210 5.84 -5.36 4.66
CA PHE A 210 5.69 -6.06 3.38
C PHE A 210 6.65 -7.23 3.24
N GLN A 211 7.89 -7.09 3.70
CA GLN A 211 8.85 -8.19 3.78
C GLN A 211 8.36 -9.31 4.73
N SER A 212 7.60 -8.94 5.76
CA SER A 212 7.02 -9.90 6.71
C SER A 212 5.79 -10.63 6.16
N ILE A 213 4.86 -9.95 5.47
CA ILE A 213 3.57 -10.54 5.07
C ILE A 213 3.53 -11.11 3.65
N ILE A 214 4.45 -10.77 2.75
CA ILE A 214 4.40 -11.13 1.31
C ILE A 214 5.38 -12.26 0.99
N ASP A 215 5.06 -13.09 -0.01
CA ASP A 215 6.02 -14.01 -0.62
C ASP A 215 7.05 -13.21 -1.45
N THR A 216 8.23 -13.01 -0.88
CA THR A 216 9.33 -12.24 -1.49
C THR A 216 10.14 -13.03 -2.52
N SER A 217 9.82 -14.30 -2.78
CA SER A 217 10.45 -15.09 -3.86
C SER A 217 10.02 -14.62 -5.26
N VAL A 218 8.85 -13.95 -5.35
CA VAL A 218 8.33 -13.38 -6.59
C VAL A 218 8.47 -11.85 -6.55
N PRO A 219 9.14 -11.22 -7.52
CA PRO A 219 9.31 -9.78 -7.53
C PRO A 219 7.98 -9.03 -7.78
N LEU A 220 7.86 -7.87 -7.17
CA LEU A 220 6.71 -6.98 -7.26
C LEU A 220 6.75 -6.19 -8.57
N THR A 221 5.78 -6.43 -9.45
CA THR A 221 5.66 -5.75 -10.76
C THR A 221 5.50 -4.23 -10.64
N SER A 222 4.86 -3.71 -9.59
CA SER A 222 4.93 -2.26 -9.32
C SER A 222 4.62 -1.85 -7.88
N LEU A 223 5.41 -0.92 -7.34
CA LEU A 223 5.12 -0.18 -6.10
C LEU A 223 4.69 1.26 -6.42
N LYS A 224 3.59 1.74 -5.84
CA LYS A 224 3.10 3.12 -5.98
C LYS A 224 3.12 3.84 -4.63
N THR A 225 3.76 5.01 -4.56
CA THR A 225 3.96 5.77 -3.31
C THR A 225 4.01 7.30 -3.51
N THR A 226 3.89 8.04 -2.41
CA THR A 226 4.21 9.48 -2.27
C THR A 226 5.23 9.69 -1.14
N GLY A 227 5.62 10.93 -0.85
CA GLY A 227 6.55 11.29 0.23
C GLY A 227 8.04 11.12 -0.09
N ARG A 228 8.90 11.47 0.86
CA ARG A 228 10.37 11.34 0.73
C ARG A 228 10.74 9.85 0.82
N ILE A 229 11.32 9.31 -0.25
CA ILE A 229 11.69 7.89 -0.33
C ILE A 229 13.15 7.73 0.10
N SER A 230 13.38 6.80 1.02
CA SER A 230 14.70 6.38 1.48
C SER A 230 15.05 5.00 0.90
N ASN A 231 16.34 4.66 0.86
CA ASN A 231 16.76 3.33 0.44
C ASN A 231 16.27 2.25 1.43
N HIS A 232 15.83 1.09 0.93
CA HIS A 232 15.33 -0.02 1.74
C HIS A 232 15.58 -1.37 1.05
N PRO A 233 16.00 -2.44 1.76
CA PRO A 233 16.29 -3.75 1.16
C PRO A 233 15.15 -4.30 0.29
N PHE A 234 13.90 -4.20 0.75
CA PHE A 234 12.70 -4.61 0.02
C PHE A 234 12.60 -4.05 -1.42
N LEU A 235 13.15 -2.86 -1.69
CA LEU A 235 13.10 -2.25 -3.02
C LEU A 235 13.88 -3.02 -4.09
N LYS A 236 14.84 -3.89 -3.71
CA LYS A 236 15.53 -4.79 -4.65
C LYS A 236 14.57 -5.77 -5.33
N ASN A 237 13.45 -6.09 -4.67
CA ASN A 237 12.41 -6.99 -5.17
C ASN A 237 11.30 -6.24 -5.95
N VAL A 238 11.53 -4.98 -6.35
CA VAL A 238 10.52 -4.15 -7.04
C VAL A 238 10.98 -3.84 -8.47
N GLU A 239 10.21 -4.29 -9.46
CA GLU A 239 10.51 -4.08 -10.89
C GLU A 239 10.26 -2.64 -11.35
N HIS A 240 9.22 -2.00 -10.78
CA HIS A 240 8.79 -0.65 -11.17
C HIS A 240 8.31 0.19 -9.97
N LEU A 241 9.11 1.17 -9.57
CA LEU A 241 8.72 2.17 -8.57
C LEU A 241 8.03 3.37 -9.26
N ILE A 242 6.81 3.69 -8.83
CA ILE A 242 5.98 4.76 -9.37
C ILE A 242 5.66 5.78 -8.28
N ILE A 243 6.01 7.04 -8.54
CA ILE A 243 6.06 8.11 -7.55
C ILE A 243 5.12 9.25 -7.98
N TYR A 244 4.31 9.74 -7.04
CA TYR A 244 3.38 10.86 -7.25
C TYR A 244 3.75 12.04 -6.33
N ASN A 245 4.93 12.63 -6.55
CA ASN A 245 5.46 13.76 -5.77
C ASN A 245 5.88 14.91 -6.68
N ASP A 246 6.00 16.12 -6.11
CA ASP A 246 6.76 17.19 -6.74
C ASP A 246 8.26 16.85 -6.79
N MET A 247 8.96 17.38 -7.80
CA MET A 247 10.41 17.19 -7.97
C MET A 247 11.22 17.68 -6.77
N LYS A 248 10.81 18.75 -6.08
CA LYS A 248 11.48 19.27 -4.87
C LYS A 248 11.66 18.19 -3.79
N ILE A 249 10.60 17.42 -3.53
CA ILE A 249 10.59 16.33 -2.53
C ILE A 249 11.52 15.19 -2.96
N ILE A 250 11.63 14.95 -4.28
CA ILE A 250 12.48 13.91 -4.85
C ILE A 250 13.97 14.27 -4.72
N PHE A 251 14.36 15.55 -4.90
CA PHE A 251 15.77 15.98 -4.74
C PHE A 251 16.28 15.96 -3.31
N GLN A 252 15.37 16.05 -2.33
CA GLN A 252 15.66 15.91 -0.91
C GLN A 252 15.76 14.44 -0.47
N GLY A 253 15.20 13.50 -1.24
CA GLY A 253 15.23 12.06 -0.93
C GLY A 253 16.42 11.32 -1.54
N ASP A 254 16.61 10.07 -1.13
CA ASP A 254 17.68 9.19 -1.61
C ASP A 254 17.30 8.45 -2.89
N LEU A 255 16.33 8.93 -3.68
CA LEU A 255 15.77 8.21 -4.82
C LEU A 255 16.83 7.74 -5.82
N LEU A 256 17.88 8.55 -6.03
CA LEU A 256 18.98 8.22 -6.93
C LEU A 256 19.98 7.22 -6.33
N SER A 257 19.91 6.92 -5.03
CA SER A 257 20.68 5.85 -4.37
C SER A 257 19.99 4.48 -4.44
N ILE A 258 18.71 4.44 -4.84
CA ILE A 258 17.87 3.24 -4.85
C ILE A 258 18.19 2.34 -6.05
N GLN A 259 18.35 1.04 -5.79
CA GLN A 259 18.66 0.01 -6.80
C GLN A 259 17.38 -0.59 -7.43
N VAL A 260 16.50 0.26 -7.98
CA VAL A 260 15.29 -0.18 -8.72
C VAL A 260 15.51 0.01 -10.23
N PRO A 261 15.25 -0.99 -11.09
CA PRO A 261 15.52 -0.89 -12.52
C PRO A 261 14.62 0.13 -13.23
N ASN A 262 13.31 0.20 -12.93
CA ASN A 262 12.43 1.21 -13.52
C ASN A 262 11.86 2.14 -12.45
N VAL A 263 12.11 3.45 -12.60
CA VAL A 263 11.52 4.50 -11.75
C VAL A 263 10.66 5.42 -12.63
N THR A 264 9.46 5.79 -12.16
CA THR A 264 8.58 6.70 -12.88
C THR A 264 7.93 7.73 -11.96
N ILE A 265 8.22 9.00 -12.23
CA ILE A 265 7.67 10.15 -11.51
C ILE A 265 6.51 10.70 -12.35
N LYS A 266 5.27 10.51 -11.87
CA LYS A 266 4.04 10.77 -12.66
C LYS A 266 3.49 12.19 -12.56
N THR A 267 3.88 12.94 -11.54
CA THR A 267 3.47 14.34 -11.36
C THR A 267 4.14 15.19 -12.45
N PRO A 268 3.38 15.90 -13.31
CA PRO A 268 3.97 16.85 -14.23
C PRO A 268 4.67 17.96 -13.45
N SER A 269 5.95 18.23 -13.72
CA SER A 269 6.67 19.30 -13.04
C SER A 269 7.27 20.28 -14.05
N ALA A 270 6.88 21.55 -13.93
CA ALA A 270 7.52 22.64 -14.65
C ALA A 270 8.94 22.92 -14.14
N ALA A 271 9.24 22.56 -12.89
CA ALA A 271 10.55 22.78 -12.28
C ALA A 271 11.66 21.85 -12.82
N ILE A 272 11.38 20.95 -13.76
CA ILE A 272 12.39 20.10 -14.39
C ILE A 272 13.53 20.94 -14.99
N ASP A 273 13.27 22.12 -15.54
CA ASP A 273 14.33 22.99 -16.10
C ASP A 273 15.38 23.38 -15.04
N HIS A 274 14.94 23.82 -13.86
CA HIS A 274 15.83 24.17 -12.75
C HIS A 274 16.62 22.98 -12.20
N TYR A 275 16.09 21.76 -12.32
CA TYR A 275 16.66 20.56 -11.73
C TYR A 275 17.37 19.62 -12.72
N LEU A 276 17.26 19.85 -14.04
CA LEU A 276 17.74 18.94 -15.07
C LEU A 276 19.24 18.66 -14.96
N GLN A 277 20.04 19.70 -14.76
CA GLN A 277 21.50 19.61 -14.63
C GLN A 277 21.88 18.78 -13.39
N SER A 278 21.33 19.13 -12.23
CA SER A 278 21.56 18.42 -10.96
C SER A 278 21.05 16.97 -10.98
N LEU A 279 19.96 16.69 -11.70
CA LEU A 279 19.44 15.33 -11.92
C LEU A 279 20.46 14.46 -12.64
N VAL A 280 21.03 14.99 -13.72
CA VAL A 280 22.02 14.27 -14.54
C VAL A 280 23.29 14.04 -13.72
N PHE A 281 23.83 15.06 -13.04
CA PHE A 281 24.99 14.88 -12.17
C PHE A 281 24.76 13.79 -11.11
N LYS A 282 23.68 13.89 -10.30
CA LYS A 282 23.36 12.88 -9.27
C LYS A 282 23.09 11.48 -9.86
N PHE A 283 22.61 11.38 -11.10
CA PHE A 283 22.46 10.09 -11.77
C PHE A 283 23.83 9.49 -12.15
N MET A 284 24.76 10.34 -12.62
CA MET A 284 26.12 10.00 -13.06
C MET A 284 27.13 9.78 -11.93
N GLU A 285 26.88 10.27 -10.70
CA GLU A 285 27.74 10.11 -9.51
C GLU A 285 28.16 8.66 -9.21
N ARG A 286 27.38 7.67 -9.66
CA ARG A 286 27.65 6.24 -9.48
C ARG A 286 27.39 5.49 -10.77
N THR A 287 28.15 4.43 -11.02
CA THR A 287 27.87 3.50 -12.11
C THR A 287 26.49 2.87 -11.92
N ARG A 288 25.77 2.68 -13.04
CA ARG A 288 24.43 2.10 -13.08
C ARG A 288 24.46 0.83 -13.89
N HIS A 289 23.68 -0.17 -13.48
CA HIS A 289 23.47 -1.35 -14.30
C HIS A 289 22.74 -0.99 -15.59
N ILE A 290 23.08 -1.70 -16.66
CA ILE A 290 22.39 -1.59 -17.95
C ILE A 290 20.90 -1.96 -17.74
N GLY A 291 20.00 -1.16 -18.31
CA GLY A 291 18.56 -1.31 -18.16
C GLY A 291 17.93 -0.39 -17.10
N VAL A 292 18.72 0.26 -16.22
CA VAL A 292 18.19 1.26 -15.28
C VAL A 292 17.59 2.44 -16.05
N ARG A 293 16.31 2.75 -15.80
CA ARG A 293 15.55 3.82 -16.46
C ARG A 293 14.74 4.65 -15.47
N PHE A 294 14.97 5.95 -15.48
CA PHE A 294 14.18 6.95 -14.77
C PHE A 294 13.33 7.71 -15.79
N SER A 295 12.00 7.76 -15.58
CA SER A 295 11.03 8.41 -16.46
C SER A 295 10.23 9.47 -15.71
N ILE A 296 10.34 10.74 -16.12
CA ILE A 296 9.76 11.88 -15.40
C ILE A 296 8.73 12.57 -16.31
N CYS A 297 7.51 12.75 -15.81
CA CYS A 297 6.46 13.44 -16.56
C CYS A 297 6.80 14.93 -16.67
N ALA A 298 7.00 15.41 -17.90
CA ALA A 298 7.34 16.80 -18.17
C ALA A 298 6.13 17.56 -18.75
N SER A 299 5.90 18.78 -18.26
CA SER A 299 4.86 19.68 -18.80
C SER A 299 5.24 20.20 -20.19
N SER A 300 6.53 20.45 -20.44
CA SER A 300 7.07 20.91 -21.73
C SER A 300 8.40 20.22 -22.07
N LYS A 301 8.86 20.37 -23.31
CA LYS A 301 10.21 19.95 -23.73
C LYS A 301 11.18 21.10 -23.51
N ILE A 302 12.27 20.84 -22.81
CA ILE A 302 13.38 21.78 -22.59
C ILE A 302 14.51 21.46 -23.58
N ASN A 303 15.30 22.47 -23.96
CA ASN A 303 16.47 22.27 -24.81
C ASN A 303 17.58 21.54 -24.04
N LEU A 304 17.78 20.25 -24.33
CA LEU A 304 18.78 19.42 -23.63
C LEU A 304 20.24 19.86 -23.88
N LYS A 305 20.51 20.76 -24.84
CA LYS A 305 21.83 21.40 -24.99
C LYS A 305 22.26 22.23 -23.76
N ARG A 306 21.35 22.53 -22.82
CA ARG A 306 21.70 23.13 -21.53
C ARG A 306 22.52 22.21 -20.62
N ILE A 307 22.43 20.89 -20.79
CA ILE A 307 23.17 19.92 -19.96
C ILE A 307 24.67 20.06 -20.25
N ASN A 308 25.49 20.23 -19.21
CA ASN A 308 26.95 20.25 -19.30
C ASN A 308 27.57 19.28 -18.32
N HIS A 309 28.43 18.37 -18.79
CA HIS A 309 29.01 17.30 -18.00
C HIS A 309 30.28 16.79 -18.71
N PRO A 310 31.39 16.48 -18.01
CA PRO A 310 32.67 16.11 -18.64
C PRO A 310 32.56 14.86 -19.51
N ALA A 311 31.76 13.87 -19.10
CA ALA A 311 31.56 12.62 -19.85
C ALA A 311 30.65 12.74 -21.09
N MET A 312 30.56 13.90 -21.76
CA MET A 312 29.66 14.12 -22.90
C MET A 312 30.13 13.33 -24.14
N LEU A 313 29.19 12.65 -24.81
CA LEU A 313 29.43 11.94 -26.09
C LEU A 313 28.61 12.53 -27.25
N GLU A 314 27.36 12.89 -27.02
CA GLU A 314 26.47 13.47 -28.03
C GLU A 314 25.55 14.51 -27.38
N LYS A 315 25.32 15.64 -28.07
CA LYS A 315 24.58 16.77 -27.50
C LYS A 315 23.68 17.47 -28.54
N SER A 316 22.39 17.15 -28.50
CA SER A 316 21.35 17.75 -29.36
C SER A 316 20.27 18.46 -28.55
N LYS A 317 19.28 19.09 -29.22
CA LYS A 317 18.16 19.75 -28.54
C LYS A 317 17.22 18.75 -27.82
N SER A 318 17.17 17.51 -28.26
CA SER A 318 16.17 16.49 -27.87
C SER A 318 16.75 15.20 -27.28
N CYS A 319 18.07 14.99 -27.42
CA CYS A 319 18.82 13.84 -26.92
C CYS A 319 20.24 14.26 -26.51
N VAL A 320 20.70 13.74 -25.37
CA VAL A 320 22.07 13.85 -24.86
C VAL A 320 22.56 12.44 -24.51
N LYS A 321 23.82 12.13 -24.85
CA LYS A 321 24.48 10.86 -24.49
C LYS A 321 25.73 11.15 -23.67
N LEU A 322 25.93 10.38 -22.61
CA LEU A 322 27.02 10.52 -21.64
C LEU A 322 27.72 9.17 -21.46
N ALA A 323 29.04 9.14 -21.46
CA ALA A 323 29.81 7.93 -21.17
C ALA A 323 29.65 7.52 -19.69
N MET A 324 29.38 6.25 -19.42
CA MET A 324 29.31 5.69 -18.06
C MET A 324 30.23 4.47 -17.98
N GLY A 325 31.51 4.74 -17.70
CA GLY A 325 32.58 3.75 -17.82
C GLY A 325 32.75 3.24 -19.26
N ASN A 326 33.36 2.07 -19.39
CA ASN A 326 33.74 1.54 -20.71
C ASN A 326 32.59 0.84 -21.45
N ALA A 327 31.63 0.25 -20.72
CA ALA A 327 30.61 -0.64 -21.27
C ALA A 327 29.20 -0.02 -21.38
N ALA A 328 28.95 1.17 -20.81
CA ALA A 328 27.62 1.77 -20.76
C ALA A 328 27.60 3.24 -21.21
N VAL A 329 26.43 3.67 -21.65
CA VAL A 329 26.10 5.06 -22.01
C VAL A 329 24.81 5.44 -21.31
N VAL A 330 24.75 6.62 -20.72
CA VAL A 330 23.49 7.21 -20.22
C VAL A 330 22.90 8.06 -21.32
N VAL A 331 21.65 7.78 -21.68
CA VAL A 331 20.89 8.49 -22.70
C VAL A 331 19.79 9.31 -22.01
N VAL A 332 19.87 10.63 -22.15
CA VAL A 332 18.88 11.59 -21.66
C VAL A 332 18.09 12.09 -22.86
N ARG A 333 16.80 11.76 -22.95
CA ARG A 333 15.96 12.12 -24.10
C ARG A 333 14.48 12.16 -23.78
N TYR A 334 13.72 12.90 -24.58
CA TYR A 334 12.26 12.92 -24.46
C TYR A 334 11.59 11.79 -25.24
N ARG A 335 10.58 11.15 -24.64
CA ARG A 335 9.65 10.23 -25.29
C ARG A 335 8.21 10.76 -25.14
N ARG A 336 7.36 10.59 -26.15
CA ARG A 336 5.91 10.89 -26.06
C ARG A 336 5.15 9.57 -26.00
N THR A 337 4.28 9.38 -25.00
CA THR A 337 3.43 8.20 -24.86
C THR A 337 2.09 8.61 -24.25
N HIS A 338 0.98 8.11 -24.81
CA HIS A 338 -0.39 8.38 -24.34
C HIS A 338 -0.62 9.88 -24.02
N SER A 339 -0.50 10.72 -25.06
CA SER A 339 -0.51 12.20 -25.05
C SER A 339 0.53 12.93 -24.19
N ARG A 340 1.16 12.28 -23.20
CA ARG A 340 2.14 12.88 -22.28
C ARG A 340 3.57 12.87 -22.82
N THR A 341 4.36 13.86 -22.38
CA THR A 341 5.80 13.96 -22.63
C THR A 341 6.56 13.47 -21.39
N TRP A 342 7.56 12.61 -21.61
CA TRP A 342 8.40 12.04 -20.56
C TRP A 342 9.86 12.36 -20.85
N LEU A 343 10.55 12.96 -19.88
CA LEU A 343 12.01 12.96 -19.85
C LEU A 343 12.45 11.57 -19.39
N THR A 344 13.23 10.87 -20.22
CA THR A 344 13.81 9.56 -19.88
C THR A 344 15.32 9.68 -19.74
N ILE A 345 15.84 9.20 -18.63
CA ILE A 345 17.27 8.97 -18.38
C ILE A 345 17.43 7.45 -18.29
N GLU A 346 18.16 6.85 -19.23
CA GLU A 346 18.33 5.39 -19.29
C GLU A 346 19.79 4.98 -19.53
N THR A 347 20.25 3.99 -18.77
CA THR A 347 21.58 3.38 -18.95
C THR A 347 21.47 2.23 -19.94
N VAL A 348 22.16 2.34 -21.07
CA VAL A 348 22.14 1.39 -22.19
C VAL A 348 23.55 0.85 -22.44
N PRO A 349 23.72 -0.33 -23.06
CA PRO A 349 25.04 -0.79 -23.47
C PRO A 349 25.67 0.22 -24.44
N LYS A 350 26.97 0.47 -24.28
CA LYS A 350 27.75 1.16 -25.31
C LYS A 350 27.76 0.26 -26.55
N LYS A 351 27.12 0.69 -27.63
CA LYS A 351 27.28 0.02 -28.93
C LYS A 351 28.76 0.07 -29.31
N LYS A 352 29.30 -1.08 -29.72
CA LYS A 352 30.63 -1.15 -30.36
C LYS A 352 30.58 -0.39 -31.69
#